data_AF-A0A067SLU9-F1
#
_entry.id   AF-A0A067SLU9-F1
#
_cell.length_a   1.000
_cell.length_b   1.000
_cell.length_c   1.000
_cell.angle_alpha   90.00
_cell.angle_beta   90.00
_cell.angle_gamma   90.00
#
_symmetry.space_group_name_H-M   'P 1'
#
loop_
_entity.id
_entity.type
_entity.pdbx_description
1 polymer ?
#
loop_
_entity_poly.entity_id
_entity_poly.type
_entity_poly.pdbx_seq_one_letter_code
_entity_poly.pdbx_strand_id
1 'polypeptide(L)' 'MKFSALTLVASLAFLSQAFATPAPQSDPTVVHHCGGEYNLKCPRGWRCCGPIQVTLGGTCYEGTTGVCPL' A
#
# COMPACT_ATOMS: atom_id res chain seq x y z
N MET A 1 -35.44 -39.63 12.69
CA MET A 1 -35.23 -38.17 12.65
C MET A 1 -35.07 -37.77 11.20
N LYS A 2 -36.05 -37.08 10.61
CA LYS A 2 -35.95 -36.57 9.23
C LYS A 2 -35.23 -35.23 9.29
N PHE A 3 -33.91 -35.25 9.17
CA PHE A 3 -33.14 -34.03 8.99
C PHE A 3 -33.52 -33.45 7.63
N SER A 4 -34.24 -32.33 7.66
CA SER A 4 -34.71 -31.65 6.47
C SER A 4 -33.49 -31.09 5.74
N ALA A 5 -33.18 -31.60 4.54
CA ALA A 5 -32.02 -31.17 3.75
C ALA A 5 -31.93 -29.64 3.58
N LEU A 6 -33.07 -28.96 3.71
CA LEU A 6 -33.20 -27.50 3.73
C LEU A 6 -32.33 -26.82 4.79
N THR A 7 -32.22 -27.38 6.01
CA THR A 7 -31.45 -26.75 7.09
C THR A 7 -29.94 -26.89 6.88
N LEU A 8 -29.52 -27.92 6.15
CA LEU A 8 -28.10 -28.17 5.85
C LEU A 8 -27.60 -27.29 4.70
N VAL A 9 -28.45 -26.96 3.73
CA VAL A 9 -28.12 -25.99 2.67
C VAL A 9 -28.05 -24.57 3.23
N ALA A 10 -28.95 -24.22 4.15
CA ALA A 10 -28.97 -22.90 4.77
C ALA A 10 -27.69 -22.61 5.58
N SER A 11 -27.12 -23.60 6.28
CA SER A 11 -25.90 -23.40 7.06
C SER A 11 -24.63 -23.28 6.21
N LEU A 12 -24.56 -23.93 5.03
CA LEU A 12 -23.43 -23.78 4.11
C LEU A 12 -23.33 -22.37 3.49
N ALA A 13 -24.47 -21.71 3.27
CA ALA A 13 -24.49 -20.37 2.68
C ALA A 13 -23.83 -19.30 3.58
N PHE A 14 -23.87 -19.47 4.91
CA PHE A 14 -23.26 -18.54 5.86
C PHE A 14 -21.73 -18.67 5.95
N LEU A 15 -21.19 -19.87 5.73
CA LEU A 15 -19.74 -20.11 5.75
C LEU A 15 -19.01 -19.53 4.54
N SER A 16 -19.74 -19.23 3.46
CA SER A 16 -19.17 -18.69 2.21
C SER A 16 -18.75 -17.21 2.34
N GLN A 17 -19.24 -16.49 3.35
CA GLN A 17 -18.97 -15.06 3.53
C GLN A 17 -17.68 -14.77 4.33
N ALA A 18 -17.09 -15.79 4.96
CA ALA A 18 -15.90 -15.62 5.81
C ALA A 18 -14.60 -15.38 5.01
N PHE A 19 -14.58 -15.63 3.70
CA PHE A 19 -13.39 -15.47 2.86
C PHE A 19 -13.28 -14.11 2.15
N ALA A 20 -14.25 -13.23 2.33
CA ALA A 20 -14.24 -11.88 1.77
C ALA A 20 -13.79 -10.82 2.79
N THR A 21 -13.00 -11.20 3.80
CA THR A 21 -12.34 -10.20 4.64
C THR A 21 -11.39 -9.40 3.74
N PRO A 22 -11.57 -8.08 3.58
CA PRO A 22 -10.62 -7.25 2.85
C PRO A 22 -9.25 -7.51 3.47
N ALA A 23 -8.27 -7.88 2.66
CA ALA A 23 -6.89 -7.91 3.13
C ALA A 23 -6.60 -6.53 3.73
N PRO A 24 -5.92 -6.45 4.90
CA PRO A 24 -5.50 -5.16 5.44
C PRO A 24 -4.77 -4.43 4.32
N GLN A 25 -5.41 -3.40 3.75
CA GLN A 25 -4.73 -2.48 2.87
C GLN A 25 -3.78 -1.76 3.81
N SER A 26 -2.51 -2.16 3.80
CA SER A 26 -1.47 -1.38 4.45
C SER A 26 -1.70 0.06 4.03
N ASP A 27 -1.98 0.91 5.01
CA ASP A 27 -2.24 2.34 4.82
C ASP A 27 -1.33 2.85 3.69
N PRO A 28 -1.85 3.55 2.66
CA PRO A 28 -1.05 3.96 1.51
C PRO A 28 0.21 4.61 2.04
N THR A 29 1.33 3.91 1.87
CA THR A 29 2.61 4.32 2.42
C THR A 29 2.87 5.69 1.83
N VAL A 30 2.83 6.74 2.67
CA VAL A 30 2.91 8.12 2.17
C VAL A 30 4.22 8.25 1.41
N VAL A 31 4.13 8.38 0.09
CA VAL A 31 5.30 8.55 -0.77
C VAL A 31 5.64 10.03 -0.81
N HIS A 32 6.81 10.37 -0.29
CA HIS A 32 7.33 11.73 -0.32
C HIS A 32 8.12 11.96 -1.62
N HIS A 33 7.87 13.08 -2.29
CA HIS A 33 8.58 13.48 -3.51
C HIS A 33 9.51 14.68 -3.28
N CYS A 34 10.51 14.82 -4.14
CA CYS A 34 11.53 15.85 -4.08
C CYS A 34 11.90 16.37 -5.47
N GLY A 35 12.46 17.58 -5.58
CA GLY A 35 12.80 18.20 -6.85
C GLY A 35 11.57 18.63 -7.65
N GLY A 36 11.64 18.46 -8.97
CA GLY A 36 10.58 18.84 -9.92
C GLY A 36 10.42 20.36 -10.07
N GLU A 37 9.31 20.78 -10.66
CA GLU A 37 8.99 22.18 -10.97
C GLU A 37 9.01 23.08 -9.72
N TYR A 38 8.55 22.54 -8.59
CA TYR A 38 8.46 23.26 -7.32
C TYR A 38 9.70 23.12 -6.43
N ASN A 39 10.77 22.47 -6.90
CA ASN A 39 12.02 22.28 -6.15
C ASN A 39 11.78 21.72 -4.72
N LEU A 40 10.92 20.70 -4.61
CA LEU A 40 10.52 20.10 -3.34
C LEU A 40 11.74 19.49 -2.60
N LYS A 41 11.71 19.52 -1.26
CA LYS A 41 12.75 18.93 -0.42
C LYS A 41 12.22 17.75 0.38
N CYS A 42 13.04 16.73 0.54
CA CYS A 42 12.71 15.61 1.42
C CYS A 42 12.67 16.05 2.89
N PRO A 43 11.87 15.35 3.73
CA PRO A 43 11.89 15.52 5.17
C PRO A 43 13.29 15.31 5.78
N ARG A 44 13.49 15.77 7.01
CA ARG A 44 14.76 15.54 7.73
C ARG A 44 14.99 14.05 7.93
N GLY A 45 16.22 13.60 7.68
CA GLY A 45 16.59 12.19 7.78
C GLY A 45 16.34 11.38 6.50
N TRP A 46 15.78 12.01 5.47
CA TRP A 46 15.47 11.39 4.19
C TRP A 46 16.36 11.99 3.09
N ARG A 47 16.58 11.23 2.03
CA ARG A 47 17.33 11.65 0.84
C ARG A 47 16.46 11.56 -0.41
N CYS A 48 16.75 12.43 -1.36
CA CYS A 48 16.10 12.41 -2.66
C CYS A 48 16.79 11.41 -3.58
N CYS A 49 16.06 10.43 -4.08
CA CYS A 49 16.54 9.45 -5.04
C CYS A 49 15.91 9.68 -6.41
N GLY A 50 16.74 9.46 -7.43
CA GLY A 50 16.37 9.67 -8.82
C GLY A 50 15.60 8.49 -9.43
N PRO A 51 15.16 8.65 -10.69
CA PRO A 51 15.52 9.74 -11.60
C PRO A 51 14.82 11.07 -11.25
N ILE A 52 15.58 12.16 -11.16
CA ILE A 52 15.02 13.51 -10.93
C ILE A 52 14.72 14.13 -12.28
N GLN A 53 13.45 14.09 -12.69
CA GLN A 53 13.00 14.80 -13.90
C GLN A 53 12.47 16.18 -13.55
N VAL A 54 12.60 17.13 -14.48
CA VAL A 54 12.20 18.53 -14.26
C VAL A 54 10.71 18.63 -13.93
N THR A 55 9.87 17.76 -14.49
CA THR A 55 8.41 17.78 -14.29
C THR A 55 7.94 16.87 -13.14
N LEU A 56 8.59 15.72 -12.92
CA LEU A 56 8.13 14.71 -11.95
C LEU A 56 8.87 14.75 -10.60
N GLY A 57 10.08 15.30 -10.56
CA GLY A 57 10.96 15.15 -9.41
C GLY A 57 11.45 13.71 -9.22
N GLY A 58 11.95 13.41 -8.02
CA GLY A 58 12.34 12.09 -7.54
C GLY A 58 11.53 11.66 -6.32
N THR A 59 11.95 10.56 -5.71
CA THR A 59 11.28 9.97 -4.54
C THR A 59 12.19 10.02 -3.33
N CYS A 60 11.64 10.37 -2.18
CA CYS A 60 12.38 10.40 -0.93
C CYS A 60 12.45 9.01 -0.31
N TYR A 61 13.63 8.65 0.18
CA TYR A 61 13.87 7.43 0.94
C TYR A 61 14.50 7.76 2.28
N GLU A 62 14.24 6.92 3.28
CA GLU A 62 14.88 7.04 4.59
C GLU A 62 16.40 6.88 4.49
N GLY A 63 17.10 7.62 5.35
CA GLY A 63 18.56 7.67 5.37
C GLY A 63 19.10 8.88 4.63
N THR A 64 20.07 9.56 5.24
CA THR A 64 20.75 10.72 4.65
C THR A 64 21.95 10.33 3.78
N THR A 65 22.40 9.07 3.84
CA THR A 65 23.61 8.57 3.18
C THR A 65 23.39 7.18 2.61
N GLY A 66 24.17 6.80 1.58
CA GLY A 66 24.13 5.48 0.94
C GLY A 66 23.60 5.50 -0.51
N VAL A 67 23.43 4.31 -1.08
CA VAL A 67 22.97 4.11 -2.46
C VAL A 67 21.44 4.13 -2.51
N CYS A 68 20.87 4.84 -3.48
CA CYS A 68 19.44 4.80 -3.75
C CYS A 68 19.00 3.40 -4.19
N PRO A 69 17.82 2.93 -3.77
CA PRO A 69 17.29 1.66 -4.27
C PRO A 69 17.11 1.75 -5.79
N LEU A 70 17.48 0.65 -6.47
CA LEU A 70 17.36 0.48 -7.92
C LEU A 70 15.91 0.15 -8.32
#